data_AF-A0A426ZDW7-F1
#
_entry.id   AF-A0A426ZDW7-F1
#
_cell.length_a   1.000
_cell.length_b   1.000
_cell.length_c   1.000
_cell.angle_alpha   90.00
_cell.angle_beta   90.00
_cell.angle_gamma   90.00
#
_symmetry.space_group_name_H-M   'P 1'
#
loop_
_entity.id
_entity.type
_entity.pdbx_description
1 polymer ?
#
loop_
_entity_poly.entity_id
_entity_poly.type
_entity_poly.pdbx_seq_one_letter_code
_entity_poly.pdbx_strand_id
1 'polypeptide(L)'
;MKLMYRDKAREWNEFLDTAGVKDKSKVVLAEDPVAQAKRLLEMRKSDMMEKAARSVSTVALEVDRLATKASGLEAIVNSGGWVAENDVTDLIDALMNELIKLDAIVADGDAKLQTRMQVKSNNWTFADKANHSPAHPELKCPFD
;
A
#
# COMPACT_ATOMS: atom_id res chain seq x y z
N MET A 1 -19.84 -1.98 -1.53
CA MET A 1 -21.00 -2.31 -2.36
C MET A 1 -22.07 -2.80 -1.42
N LYS A 2 -23.26 -2.21 -1.51
CA LYS A 2 -24.39 -2.51 -0.64
C LYS A 2 -25.63 -2.69 -1.52
N LEU A 3 -26.32 -3.80 -1.33
CA LEU A 3 -27.51 -4.12 -2.11
C LEU A 3 -28.70 -3.41 -1.47
N MET A 4 -29.50 -2.71 -2.29
CA MET A 4 -30.67 -1.95 -1.85
C MET A 4 -31.93 -2.51 -2.53
N TYR A 5 -32.94 -2.84 -1.71
CA TYR A 5 -34.26 -3.25 -2.19
C TYR A 5 -35.34 -2.53 -1.38
N ARG A 6 -36.27 -1.84 -2.08
CA ARG A 6 -37.29 -0.96 -1.48
C ARG A 6 -36.69 0.03 -0.47
N ASP A 7 -35.65 0.73 -0.88
CA ASP A 7 -34.92 1.73 -0.07
C ASP A 7 -34.30 1.19 1.22
N LYS A 8 -34.24 -0.13 1.38
CA LYS A 8 -33.60 -0.81 2.51
C LYS A 8 -32.32 -1.51 2.06
N ALA A 9 -31.27 -1.25 2.83
CA ALA A 9 -30.03 -1.97 2.84
C ALA A 9 -30.23 -3.46 3.13
N ARG A 10 -29.57 -4.33 2.35
CA ARG A 10 -29.59 -5.78 2.52
C ARG A 10 -28.19 -6.30 2.79
N GLU A 11 -28.10 -7.23 3.74
CA GLU A 11 -26.87 -7.91 4.08
C GLU A 11 -26.66 -9.13 3.17
N TRP A 12 -25.41 -9.52 2.98
CA TRP A 12 -25.04 -10.60 2.06
C TRP A 12 -25.62 -11.97 2.45
N ASN A 13 -25.95 -12.15 3.73
CA ASN A 13 -26.49 -13.39 4.28
C ASN A 13 -28.04 -13.43 4.30
N GLU A 14 -28.74 -12.38 3.85
CA GLU A 14 -30.20 -12.39 3.73
C GLU A 14 -30.64 -13.08 2.44
N PHE A 15 -31.53 -14.07 2.55
CA PHE A 15 -32.13 -14.70 1.37
C PHE A 15 -33.15 -13.77 0.69
N LEU A 16 -33.13 -13.77 -0.65
CA LEU A 16 -33.95 -12.88 -1.48
C LEU A 16 -35.46 -13.13 -1.32
N ASP A 17 -35.86 -14.38 -1.11
CA ASP A 17 -37.25 -14.80 -0.87
C ASP A 17 -37.80 -14.18 0.43
N THR A 18 -37.00 -14.20 1.49
CA THR A 18 -37.30 -13.62 2.80
C THR A 18 -37.32 -12.09 2.74
N ALA A 19 -36.48 -11.50 1.89
CA ALA A 19 -36.51 -10.07 1.59
C ALA A 19 -37.70 -9.65 0.70
N GLY A 20 -38.48 -10.61 0.15
CA GLY A 20 -39.64 -10.34 -0.69
C GLY A 20 -39.30 -9.90 -2.12
N VAL A 21 -38.11 -10.28 -2.61
CA VAL A 21 -37.67 -10.06 -3.99
C VAL A 21 -38.35 -11.10 -4.88
N LYS A 22 -39.06 -10.64 -5.91
CA LYS A 22 -39.75 -11.47 -6.91
C LYS A 22 -39.14 -11.27 -8.29
N ASP A 23 -39.58 -12.09 -9.24
CA ASP A 23 -39.20 -11.91 -10.64
C ASP A 23 -39.51 -10.48 -11.12
N LYS A 24 -38.56 -9.87 -11.83
CA LYS A 24 -38.58 -8.46 -12.30
C LYS A 24 -38.57 -7.38 -11.20
N SER A 25 -38.25 -7.72 -9.94
CA SER A 25 -38.08 -6.71 -8.89
C SER A 25 -36.88 -5.81 -9.14
N LYS A 26 -37.02 -4.50 -8.90
CA LYS A 26 -35.92 -3.54 -9.01
C LYS A 26 -35.02 -3.63 -7.78
N VAL A 27 -33.78 -4.05 -8.00
CA VAL A 27 -32.71 -4.07 -6.99
C VAL A 27 -31.63 -3.10 -7.43
N VAL A 28 -31.14 -2.27 -6.51
CA VAL A 28 -30.11 -1.27 -6.79
C VAL A 28 -28.84 -1.66 -6.04
N LEU A 29 -27.73 -1.79 -6.77
CA LEU A 29 -26.42 -1.92 -6.15
C LEU A 29 -25.87 -0.52 -5.91
N ALA A 30 -25.83 -0.10 -4.65
CA ALA A 30 -25.22 1.16 -4.26
C ALA A 30 -23.75 0.94 -3.91
N GLU A 31 -22.89 1.84 -4.34
CA GLU A 31 -21.53 1.87 -3.82
C GLU A 31 -21.55 2.41 -2.39
N ASP A 32 -20.81 1.76 -1.49
CA ASP A 32 -20.72 2.21 -0.11
C ASP A 32 -19.52 3.17 -0.03
N PRO A 33 -19.71 4.44 0.36
CA PRO A 33 -18.64 5.44 0.41
C PRO A 33 -17.49 5.01 1.33
N VAL A 34 -17.77 4.27 2.41
CA VAL A 34 -16.73 3.72 3.29
C VAL A 34 -15.94 2.62 2.58
N ALA A 35 -16.62 1.73 1.88
CA ALA A 35 -15.98 0.69 1.08
C ALA A 35 -15.15 1.27 -0.08
N GLN A 36 -15.62 2.34 -0.71
CA GLN A 36 -14.91 3.05 -1.78
C GLN A 36 -13.64 3.71 -1.25
N ALA A 37 -13.72 4.44 -0.13
CA ALA A 37 -12.56 5.03 0.53
C ALA A 37 -11.53 3.95 0.93
N LYS A 38 -12.00 2.82 1.47
CA LYS A 38 -11.14 1.67 1.80
C LYS A 38 -10.42 1.12 0.57
N ARG A 39 -11.12 0.93 -0.55
CA ARG A 39 -10.51 0.47 -1.82
C ARG A 39 -9.43 1.42 -2.33
N LEU A 40 -9.72 2.73 -2.35
CA LEU A 40 -8.76 3.74 -2.79
C LEU A 40 -7.50 3.77 -1.91
N LEU A 41 -7.66 3.59 -0.60
CA LEU A 41 -6.52 3.45 0.30
C LEU A 41 -5.72 2.20 -0.05
N GLU A 42 -6.33 1.03 -0.20
CA GLU A 42 -5.61 -0.20 -0.57
C GLU A 42 -4.89 -0.10 -1.92
N MET A 43 -5.52 0.51 -2.94
CA MET A 43 -4.87 0.77 -4.24
C MET A 43 -3.61 1.63 -4.07
N ARG A 44 -3.71 2.77 -3.36
CA ARG A 44 -2.54 3.62 -3.09
C ARG A 44 -1.43 2.85 -2.37
N LYS A 45 -1.79 1.95 -1.44
CA LYS A 45 -0.80 1.13 -0.74
C LYS A 45 -0.09 0.18 -1.71
N SER A 46 -0.84 -0.45 -2.62
CA SER A 46 -0.30 -1.34 -3.65
C SER A 46 0.62 -0.59 -4.61
N ASP A 47 0.19 0.56 -5.13
CA ASP A 47 0.98 1.37 -6.06
C ASP A 47 2.33 1.80 -5.46
N MET A 48 2.32 2.17 -4.18
CA MET A 48 3.53 2.54 -3.46
C MET A 48 4.48 1.35 -3.25
N MET A 49 3.93 0.18 -2.91
CA MET A 49 4.72 -1.03 -2.72
C MET A 49 5.30 -1.52 -4.04
N GLU A 50 4.53 -1.43 -5.12
CA GLU A 50 4.98 -1.78 -6.47
C GLU A 50 6.10 -0.84 -6.94
N LYS A 51 5.98 0.47 -6.70
CA LYS A 51 7.06 1.43 -7.00
C LYS A 51 8.35 1.07 -6.27
N ALA A 52 8.28 0.79 -4.96
CA ALA A 52 9.45 0.37 -4.20
C ALA A 52 10.04 -0.94 -4.75
N ALA A 53 9.21 -1.94 -5.05
CA ALA A 53 9.66 -3.20 -5.62
C ALA A 53 10.35 -3.03 -6.99
N ARG A 54 9.82 -2.18 -7.88
CA ARG A 54 10.47 -1.85 -9.15
C ARG A 54 11.82 -1.16 -8.95
N SER A 55 11.91 -0.23 -8.01
CA SER A 55 13.18 0.44 -7.68
C SER A 55 14.21 -0.55 -7.13
N VAL A 56 13.82 -1.45 -6.22
CA VAL A 56 14.70 -2.53 -5.72
C VAL A 56 15.15 -3.43 -6.85
N SER A 57 14.24 -3.84 -7.74
CA SER A 57 14.58 -4.67 -8.90
C SER A 57 15.55 -3.96 -9.85
N THR A 58 15.46 -2.64 -9.99
CA THR A 58 16.38 -1.86 -10.83
C THR A 58 17.79 -1.84 -10.23
N VAL A 59 17.89 -1.59 -8.91
CA VAL A 59 19.17 -1.64 -8.18
C VAL A 59 19.78 -3.05 -8.26
N ALA A 60 18.97 -4.10 -8.12
CA ALA A 60 19.45 -5.48 -8.23
C ALA A 60 20.10 -5.77 -9.59
N LEU A 61 19.47 -5.34 -10.69
CA LEU A 61 20.03 -5.50 -12.04
C LEU A 61 21.36 -4.76 -12.22
N GLU A 62 21.48 -3.56 -11.65
CA GLU A 62 22.72 -2.80 -11.72
C GLU A 62 23.83 -3.44 -10.88
N VAL A 63 23.50 -3.97 -9.69
CA VAL A 63 24.43 -4.74 -8.86
C VAL A 63 24.91 -6.00 -9.59
N ASP A 64 24.04 -6.74 -10.28
CA ASP A 64 24.43 -7.92 -11.08
C ASP A 64 25.41 -7.55 -12.21
N ARG A 65 25.18 -6.40 -12.85
CA ARG A 65 26.07 -5.87 -13.89
C ARG A 65 27.43 -5.50 -13.31
N LEU A 66 27.46 -4.85 -12.15
CA LEU A 66 28.71 -4.51 -11.44
C LEU A 66 29.44 -5.77 -10.96
N ALA A 67 28.71 -6.79 -10.49
CA ALA A 67 29.28 -8.08 -10.13
C ALA A 67 29.96 -8.76 -11.32
N THR A 68 29.35 -8.70 -12.51
CA THR A 68 29.97 -9.22 -13.74
C THR A 68 31.29 -8.51 -14.06
N LYS A 69 31.36 -7.18 -13.87
CA LYS A 69 32.61 -6.43 -14.03
C LYS A 69 33.65 -6.84 -12.99
N ALA A 70 33.25 -6.99 -11.73
CA ALA A 70 34.12 -7.45 -10.65
C ALA A 70 34.76 -8.81 -10.97
N SER A 71 33.95 -9.77 -11.43
CA SER A 71 34.43 -11.09 -11.87
C SER A 71 35.39 -10.99 -13.06
N GLY A 72 35.17 -10.06 -13.99
CA GLY A 72 36.09 -9.79 -15.09
C GLY A 72 37.46 -9.30 -14.61
N LEU A 73 37.49 -8.34 -13.69
CA LEU A 73 38.73 -7.84 -13.08
C LEU A 73 39.44 -8.94 -12.28
N GLU A 74 38.70 -9.73 -11.51
CA GLU A 74 39.23 -10.86 -10.74
C GLU A 74 39.87 -11.90 -11.66
N ALA A 75 39.25 -12.22 -12.81
CA ALA A 75 39.81 -13.15 -13.79
C ALA A 75 41.14 -12.65 -14.37
N ILE A 76 41.25 -11.35 -14.65
CA ILE A 76 42.50 -10.73 -15.13
C ILE A 76 43.60 -10.91 -14.09
N VAL A 77 43.33 -10.58 -12.82
CA VAL A 77 44.30 -10.73 -11.72
C VAL A 77 44.70 -12.20 -11.54
N ASN A 78 43.75 -13.13 -11.58
CA ASN A 78 44.00 -14.57 -11.46
C ASN A 78 44.88 -15.12 -12.60
N SER A 79 44.83 -14.51 -13.78
CA SER A 79 45.71 -14.83 -14.90
C SER A 79 47.10 -14.17 -14.83
N GLY A 80 47.38 -13.40 -13.78
CA GLY A 80 48.62 -12.64 -13.60
C GLY A 80 48.65 -11.29 -14.34
N GLY A 81 47.51 -10.85 -14.86
CA GLY A 81 47.34 -9.55 -15.50
C GLY A 81 47.28 -8.41 -14.49
N TRP A 82 47.53 -7.19 -14.98
CA TRP A 82 47.46 -5.97 -14.18
C TRP A 82 46.11 -5.27 -14.39
N VAL A 83 45.48 -4.85 -13.29
CA VAL A 83 44.25 -4.04 -13.29
C VAL A 83 44.61 -2.64 -12.80
N ALA A 84 44.11 -1.60 -13.47
CA ALA A 84 44.37 -0.24 -13.05
C ALA A 84 43.64 0.07 -11.73
N GLU A 85 44.29 0.80 -10.83
CA GLU A 85 43.68 1.19 -9.54
C GLU A 85 42.37 1.94 -9.75
N ASN A 86 42.33 2.83 -10.75
CA ASN A 86 41.13 3.57 -11.13
C ASN A 86 39.95 2.65 -11.51
N ASP A 87 40.19 1.50 -12.17
CA ASP A 87 39.11 0.58 -12.54
C ASP A 87 38.47 -0.06 -11.29
N VAL A 88 39.27 -0.27 -10.25
CA VAL A 88 38.80 -0.79 -8.95
C VAL A 88 38.07 0.32 -8.19
N THR A 89 38.62 1.53 -8.14
CA THR A 89 37.99 2.69 -7.50
C THR A 89 36.64 3.02 -8.14
N ASP A 90 36.55 3.06 -9.47
CA ASP A 90 35.31 3.32 -10.19
C ASP A 90 34.24 2.26 -9.90
N LEU A 91 34.64 0.99 -9.76
CA LEU A 91 33.74 -0.09 -9.39
C LEU A 91 33.22 0.05 -7.95
N ILE A 92 34.10 0.43 -7.01
CA ILE A 92 33.74 0.70 -5.62
C ILE A 92 32.76 1.87 -5.53
N ASP A 93 33.03 2.97 -6.24
CA ASP A 93 32.15 4.14 -6.28
C ASP A 93 30.79 3.81 -6.88
N ALA A 94 30.75 3.01 -7.96
CA ALA A 94 29.49 2.55 -8.55
C ALA A 94 28.68 1.68 -7.57
N LEU A 95 29.33 0.75 -6.85
CA LEU A 95 28.67 -0.07 -5.83
C LEU A 95 28.15 0.77 -4.66
N MET A 96 28.93 1.73 -4.18
CA MET A 96 28.49 2.65 -3.11
C MET A 96 27.27 3.48 -3.54
N ASN A 97 27.22 3.92 -4.79
CA ASN A 97 26.05 4.64 -5.32
C ASN A 97 24.78 3.78 -5.33
N GLU A 98 24.88 2.51 -5.70
CA GLU A 98 23.73 1.58 -5.65
C GLU A 98 23.28 1.28 -4.20
N LEU A 99 24.21 1.19 -3.25
CA LEU A 99 23.89 1.05 -1.83
C LEU A 99 23.11 2.27 -1.30
N ILE A 100 23.55 3.49 -1.62
CA ILE A 100 22.85 4.72 -1.22
C ILE A 100 21.42 4.75 -1.77
N LYS A 101 21.22 4.30 -3.02
CA LYS A 101 19.87 4.20 -3.62
C LYS A 101 19.00 3.19 -2.87
N LEU A 102 19.56 2.06 -2.45
CA LEU A 102 18.84 1.05 -1.69
C LEU A 102 18.40 1.58 -0.32
N ASP A 103 19.30 2.27 0.40
CA ASP A 103 19.01 2.87 1.70
C ASP A 103 17.88 3.91 1.61
N ALA A 104 17.87 4.72 0.55
CA ALA A 104 16.79 5.69 0.32
C ALA A 104 15.42 5.01 0.15
N ILE A 105 15.36 3.84 -0.51
CA ILE A 105 14.12 3.07 -0.69
C ILE A 105 13.64 2.49 0.65
N VAL A 106 14.57 1.94 1.44
CA VAL A 106 14.26 1.37 2.77
C VAL A 106 13.74 2.46 3.72
N ALA A 107 14.38 3.63 3.74
CA ALA A 107 13.97 4.76 4.55
C ALA A 107 12.54 5.26 4.22
N ASP A 108 12.16 5.36 2.93
CA ASP A 108 10.77 5.69 2.55
C ASP A 108 9.78 4.61 3.02
N GLY A 109 10.17 3.34 2.93
CA GLY A 109 9.38 2.20 3.39
C GLY A 109 9.05 2.27 4.88
N ASP A 110 10.07 2.49 5.72
CA ASP A 110 9.95 2.53 7.18
C ASP A 110 9.19 3.77 7.67
N ALA A 111 9.50 4.96 7.14
CA ALA A 111 8.78 6.18 7.47
C ALA A 111 7.28 6.07 7.12
N LYS A 112 6.97 5.39 6.01
CA LYS A 112 5.58 5.15 5.61
C LYS A 112 4.89 4.09 6.48
N LEU A 113 5.60 3.07 6.94
CA LEU A 113 5.06 2.08 7.88
C LEU A 113 4.71 2.74 9.23
N GLN A 114 5.60 3.58 9.76
CA GLN A 114 5.38 4.31 11.01
C GLN A 114 4.16 5.23 10.92
N THR A 115 4.04 6.02 9.84
CA THR A 115 2.89 6.90 9.62
C THR A 115 1.57 6.09 9.57
N ARG A 116 1.57 4.91 8.95
CA ARG A 116 0.39 4.03 8.92
C ARG A 116 0.01 3.50 10.29
N MET A 117 0.99 3.08 11.09
CA MET A 117 0.73 2.60 12.45
C MET A 117 0.12 3.70 13.31
N GLN A 118 0.67 4.91 13.22
CA GLN A 118 0.17 6.07 13.98
C GLN A 118 -1.23 6.49 13.53
N VAL A 119 -1.51 6.55 12.22
CA VAL A 119 -2.86 6.84 11.70
C VAL A 119 -3.87 5.78 12.13
N LYS A 120 -3.53 4.49 12.07
CA LYS A 120 -4.44 3.42 12.54
C LYS A 120 -4.77 3.55 14.03
N SER A 121 -3.76 3.84 14.86
CA SER A 121 -3.94 4.07 16.30
C SER A 121 -4.84 5.28 16.56
N ASN A 122 -4.59 6.40 15.87
CA ASN A 122 -5.39 7.62 16.00
C ASN A 122 -6.83 7.46 15.49
N ASN A 123 -7.04 6.65 14.45
CA ASN A 123 -8.36 6.46 13.86
C ASN A 123 -9.22 5.46 14.66
N TRP A 124 -8.61 4.40 15.22
CA TRP A 124 -9.32 3.50 16.16
C TRP A 124 -9.75 4.26 17.42
N THR A 125 -8.86 5.04 18.01
CA THR A 125 -9.19 5.86 19.19
C THR A 125 -10.28 6.91 18.92
N PHE A 126 -10.34 7.46 17.70
CA PHE A 126 -11.43 8.34 17.29
C PHE A 126 -12.75 7.57 17.07
N ALA A 127 -12.72 6.41 16.41
CA ALA A 127 -13.88 5.57 16.18
C ALA A 127 -14.48 5.02 17.48
N ASP A 128 -13.64 4.66 18.45
CA ASP A 128 -14.09 4.23 19.78
C ASP A 128 -14.79 5.37 20.53
N LYS A 129 -14.26 6.60 20.44
CA LYS A 129 -14.93 7.79 21.00
C LYS A 129 -16.25 8.13 20.30
N ALA A 130 -16.33 7.93 18.98
CA ALA A 130 -17.56 8.15 18.23
C ALA A 130 -18.64 7.10 18.55
N ASN A 131 -18.25 5.83 18.77
CA ASN A 131 -19.17 4.75 19.14
C ASN A 131 -19.57 4.77 20.63
N HIS A 132 -18.75 5.35 21.52
CA HIS A 132 -19.10 5.59 22.93
C HIS A 132 -19.72 6.97 23.19
N SER A 133 -19.96 7.79 22.15
CA SER A 133 -20.71 9.03 22.34
C SER A 133 -22.16 8.67 22.68
N PRO A 134 -22.67 9.04 23.87
CA PRO A 134 -24.07 8.80 24.19
C PRO A 134 -24.93 9.56 23.17
N ALA A 135 -25.81 8.83 22.48
CA ALA A 135 -26.87 9.44 21.71
C ALA A 135 -27.63 10.40 22.65
N HIS A 136 -27.51 11.71 22.40
CA HIS A 136 -28.33 12.70 23.08
C HIS A 136 -29.80 12.42 22.74
N PRO A 137 -30.67 12.17 23.73
CA PRO A 137 -32.10 12.07 23.48
C PRO A 137 -32.72 13.46 23.33
N GLU A 138 -33.63 13.57 22.36
CA GLU A 138 -34.68 14.58 22.21
C GLU A 138 -34.26 16.04 21.90
N LEU A 139 -34.37 16.41 20.63
CA LEU A 139 -34.91 17.71 20.25
C LEU A 139 -36.41 17.53 19.99
N LYS A 140 -37.20 17.70 21.05
CA LYS A 140 -38.64 17.92 20.97
C LYS A 140 -38.82 19.33 20.42
N CYS A 141 -39.31 19.47 19.19
CA CYS A 141 -39.70 20.78 18.66
C CYS A 141 -40.85 21.31 19.52
N PRO A 142 -40.70 22.47 20.20
CA PRO A 142 -41.87 23.22 20.65
C PRO A 142 -42.26 24.14 19.51
N PHE A 143 -43.48 24.05 19.00
CA PHE A 143 -44.29 25.22 18.66
C PHE A 143 -45.71 24.72 18.35
N ASP A 144 -46.63 25.14 19.23
CA ASP A 144 -48.06 25.24 18.99
C ASP A 144 -48.38 26.12 17.77
#